data_AF-A0A250E7T4-F1
#
_entry.id   AF-A0A250E7T4-F1
#
_cell.length_a   1.000
_cell.length_b   1.000
_cell.length_c   1.000
_cell.angle_alpha   90.00
_cell.angle_beta   90.00
_cell.angle_gamma   90.00
#
_symmetry.space_group_name_H-M   'P 1'
#
loop_
_entity.id
_entity.type
_entity.pdbx_description
1 polymer ?
#
loop_
_entity_poly.entity_id
_entity_poly.type
_entity_poly.pdbx_seq_one_letter_code
_entity_poly.pdbx_strand_id
1 'polypeptide(L)'
;MKSIFRYIALLKGYKLYAFILVFFFVWMAFFDANSLLTHRELNKEIKKLNKQKQFLEKEIEKDKKSLKILNTDEGKEKMGREAYYLKHDNEEIFIIEYDTID
;
A
#
# COMPACT_ATOMS: atom_id res chain seq x y z
N MET A 1 -51.05 -7.20 -46.38
CA MET A 1 -50.99 -6.28 -45.22
C MET A 1 -51.07 -6.98 -43.83
N LYS A 2 -50.97 -8.32 -43.73
CA LYS A 2 -50.97 -9.04 -42.43
C LYS A 2 -49.59 -9.18 -41.77
N SER A 3 -48.50 -8.90 -42.48
CA SER A 3 -47.13 -9.08 -41.99
C SER A 3 -46.71 -8.04 -40.94
N ILE A 4 -47.10 -6.77 -41.11
CA ILE A 4 -46.75 -5.67 -40.20
C ILE A 4 -47.44 -5.83 -38.83
N PHE A 5 -48.70 -6.28 -38.82
CA PHE A 5 -49.45 -6.55 -37.59
C PHE A 5 -48.82 -7.65 -36.72
N ARG A 6 -48.06 -8.58 -37.32
CA ARG A 6 -47.32 -9.62 -36.58
C ARG A 6 -46.14 -9.05 -35.78
N TYR A 7 -45.48 -8.01 -36.29
CA TYR A 7 -44.42 -7.28 -35.56
C TYR A 7 -45.00 -6.38 -34.46
N ILE A 8 -46.19 -5.80 -34.66
CA ILE A 8 -46.91 -5.05 -33.63
C ILE A 8 -47.43 -5.98 -32.52
N ALA A 9 -47.70 -7.26 -32.82
CA ALA A 9 -48.03 -8.25 -31.80
C ALA A 9 -46.82 -8.64 -30.92
N LEU A 10 -45.59 -8.60 -31.46
CA LEU A 10 -44.34 -8.71 -30.69
C LEU A 10 -44.18 -7.55 -29.68
N LEU A 11 -44.68 -6.37 -30.04
CA LEU A 11 -44.80 -5.21 -29.15
C LEU A 11 -45.85 -5.39 -28.03
N LYS A 12 -46.70 -6.44 -28.01
CA LYS A 12 -47.63 -6.65 -26.86
C LYS A 12 -46.89 -6.96 -25.54
N GLY A 13 -45.66 -7.45 -25.62
CA GLY A 13 -44.79 -7.70 -24.46
C GLY A 13 -43.92 -6.52 -24.03
N TYR A 14 -44.03 -5.35 -24.68
CA TYR A 14 -43.14 -4.20 -24.47
C TYR A 14 -42.99 -3.76 -23.01
N LYS A 15 -44.05 -3.91 -22.20
CA LYS A 15 -44.03 -3.59 -20.77
C LYS A 15 -43.11 -4.53 -19.99
N LEU A 16 -43.09 -5.82 -20.33
CA LEU A 16 -42.21 -6.80 -19.70
C LEU A 16 -40.74 -6.54 -20.09
N TYR A 17 -40.49 -6.26 -21.37
CA TYR A 17 -39.14 -5.90 -21.83
C TYR A 17 -38.65 -4.58 -21.20
N ALA A 18 -39.51 -3.56 -21.10
CA ALA A 18 -39.19 -2.31 -20.41
C ALA A 18 -38.93 -2.53 -18.91
N PHE A 19 -39.72 -3.39 -18.25
CA PHE A 19 -39.51 -3.73 -16.84
C PHE A 19 -38.20 -4.48 -16.61
N ILE A 20 -37.88 -5.47 -17.45
CA ILE A 20 -36.60 -6.19 -17.40
C ILE A 20 -35.44 -5.22 -17.61
N LEU A 21 -35.58 -4.25 -18.52
CA LEU A 21 -34.54 -3.28 -18.85
C LEU A 21 -34.34 -2.24 -17.74
N VAL A 22 -35.41 -1.78 -17.11
CA VAL A 22 -35.34 -0.92 -15.90
C VAL A 22 -34.74 -1.70 -14.73
N PHE A 23 -35.19 -2.94 -14.50
CA PHE A 23 -34.63 -3.80 -13.46
C PHE A 23 -33.14 -4.07 -13.70
N PHE A 24 -32.75 -4.31 -14.95
CA PHE A 24 -31.35 -4.47 -15.35
C PHE A 24 -30.54 -3.20 -15.07
N PHE A 25 -31.05 -2.00 -15.38
CA PHE A 25 -30.35 -0.76 -15.04
C PHE A 25 -30.27 -0.50 -13.53
N VAL A 26 -31.33 -0.80 -12.78
CA VAL A 26 -31.31 -0.70 -11.31
C VAL A 26 -30.31 -1.70 -10.72
N TRP A 27 -30.28 -2.93 -11.24
CA TRP A 27 -29.28 -3.93 -10.86
C TRP A 27 -27.87 -3.46 -11.17
N MET A 28 -27.64 -2.96 -12.38
CA MET A 28 -26.35 -2.43 -12.82
C MET A 28 -25.92 -1.17 -12.05
N ALA A 29 -26.86 -0.40 -11.49
CA ALA A 29 -26.54 0.82 -10.74
C ALA A 29 -26.27 0.55 -9.25
N PHE A 30 -26.96 -0.43 -8.65
CA PHE A 30 -26.91 -0.69 -7.20
C PHE A 30 -26.11 -1.94 -6.81
N PHE A 31 -26.14 -3.00 -7.63
CA PHE A 31 -25.52 -4.29 -7.34
C PHE A 31 -24.30 -4.61 -8.20
N ASP A 32 -23.99 -3.78 -9.22
CA ASP A 32 -22.77 -3.94 -10.02
C ASP A 32 -21.53 -3.41 -9.29
N ALA A 33 -20.37 -3.96 -9.65
CA ALA A 33 -19.08 -3.74 -8.99
C ALA A 33 -18.58 -2.29 -9.01
N ASN A 34 -19.19 -1.42 -9.83
CA ASN A 34 -18.91 0.02 -9.94
C ASN A 34 -19.63 0.88 -8.89
N SER A 35 -19.99 0.29 -7.75
CA SER A 35 -20.60 1.03 -6.66
C SER A 35 -19.69 2.17 -6.16
N LEU A 36 -20.29 3.28 -5.75
CA LEU A 36 -19.57 4.39 -5.10
C LEU A 36 -18.83 3.94 -3.83
N LEU A 37 -19.27 2.85 -3.19
CA LEU A 37 -18.59 2.24 -2.05
C LEU A 37 -17.24 1.65 -2.47
N THR A 38 -17.19 0.89 -3.56
CA THR A 38 -15.96 0.32 -4.12
C THR A 38 -14.94 1.42 -4.41
N HIS A 39 -15.35 2.52 -5.04
CA HIS A 39 -14.45 3.65 -5.31
C HIS A 39 -13.95 4.33 -4.03
N ARG A 40 -14.77 4.42 -2.98
CA ARG A 40 -14.33 4.97 -1.69
C ARG A 40 -13.31 4.08 -1.00
N GLU A 41 -13.48 2.76 -1.07
CA GLU A 41 -12.53 1.79 -0.53
C GLU A 41 -11.20 1.83 -1.28
N LEU A 42 -11.24 1.77 -2.61
CA LEU A 42 -10.05 1.90 -3.45
C LEU A 42 -9.31 3.22 -3.19
N ASN A 43 -10.03 4.34 -3.06
CA ASN A 43 -9.40 5.62 -2.73
C ASN A 43 -8.76 5.64 -1.34
N LYS A 44 -9.35 4.96 -0.35
CA LYS A 44 -8.72 4.79 0.97
C LYS A 44 -7.46 3.96 0.87
N GLU A 45 -7.48 2.87 0.10
CA GLU A 45 -6.32 2.02 -0.13
C GLU A 45 -5.19 2.77 -0.84
N ILE A 46 -5.50 3.53 -1.89
CA ILE A 46 -4.55 4.42 -2.56
C ILE A 46 -3.91 5.39 -1.57
N LYS A 47 -4.70 6.04 -0.70
CA LYS A 47 -4.17 6.95 0.32
C LYS A 47 -3.25 6.22 1.32
N LYS A 48 -3.64 5.01 1.75
CA LYS A 48 -2.82 4.17 2.64
C LYS A 48 -1.49 3.80 2.00
N LEU A 49 -1.50 3.33 0.76
CA LEU A 49 -0.31 2.95 0.00
C LEU A 49 0.62 4.15 -0.22
N ASN A 50 0.06 5.31 -0.59
CA ASN A 50 0.86 6.53 -0.75
C ASN A 50 1.52 6.98 0.55
N LYS A 51 0.81 6.89 1.68
CA LYS A 51 1.39 7.20 3.00
C LYS A 51 2.52 6.24 3.35
N GLN A 52 2.34 4.95 3.09
CA GLN A 52 3.38 3.93 3.31
C GLN A 52 4.60 4.19 2.42
N LYS A 53 4.38 4.49 1.14
CA LYS A 53 5.44 4.85 0.19
C LYS A 53 6.27 6.03 0.69
N GLN A 54 5.62 7.13 1.07
CA GLN A 54 6.31 8.32 1.59
C GLN A 54 7.10 8.05 2.87
N PHE A 55 6.57 7.20 3.75
CA PHE A 55 7.28 6.80 4.96
C PHE A 55 8.54 5.99 4.62
N LEU A 56 8.43 4.99 3.74
CA LEU A 56 9.56 4.16 3.33
C LEU A 56 10.62 4.97 2.58
N GLU A 57 10.23 5.89 1.71
CA GLU A 57 11.17 6.78 1.01
C GLU A 57 12.00 7.62 1.99
N LYS A 58 11.38 8.15 3.05
CA LYS A 58 12.08 8.88 4.11
C LYS A 58 13.04 8.00 4.90
N GLU A 59 12.62 6.79 5.26
CA GLU A 59 13.48 5.86 6.01
C GLU A 59 14.68 5.44 5.15
N ILE A 60 14.48 5.17 3.85
CA ILE A 60 15.57 4.88 2.90
C ILE A 60 16.57 6.03 2.83
N GLU A 61 16.13 7.29 2.80
CA GLU A 61 17.05 8.43 2.80
C GLU A 61 17.86 8.53 4.10
N LYS A 62 17.22 8.28 5.23
CA LYS A 62 17.87 8.24 6.54
C LYS A 62 18.90 7.11 6.60
N ASP A 63 18.53 5.91 6.18
CA ASP A 63 19.43 4.75 6.16
C ASP A 63 20.60 4.95 5.21
N LYS A 64 20.38 5.58 4.05
CA LYS A 64 21.48 5.95 3.13
C LYS A 64 22.48 6.90 3.80
N LYS A 65 22.03 7.84 4.62
CA LYS A 65 22.93 8.73 5.38
C LYS A 65 23.71 7.94 6.43
N SER A 66 23.04 7.08 7.19
CA SER A 66 23.68 6.22 8.17
C SER A 66 24.70 5.27 7.54
N LEU A 67 24.37 4.65 6.40
CA LEU A 67 25.27 3.79 5.64
C LEU A 67 26.48 4.54 5.10
N LYS A 68 26.33 5.81 4.68
CA LYS A 68 27.50 6.62 4.29
C LYS A 68 28.45 6.81 5.45
N ILE A 69 27.94 7.10 6.65
CA ILE A 69 28.75 7.26 7.85
C ILE A 69 29.41 5.92 8.21
N LEU A 70 28.66 4.82 8.21
CA LEU A 70 29.19 3.47 8.50
C LEU A 70 30.23 2.99 7.47
N ASN A 71 30.17 3.48 6.23
CA ASN A 71 31.13 3.09 5.18
C ASN A 71 32.44 3.89 5.21
N THR A 72 32.55 4.94 6.02
CA THR A 72 33.85 5.59 6.26
C THR A 72 34.71 4.71 7.15
N ASP A 73 36.03 4.86 7.07
CA ASP A 73 36.95 4.07 7.90
C ASP A 73 36.70 4.30 9.40
N GLU A 74 36.46 5.55 9.80
CA GLU A 74 36.06 5.92 11.17
C GLU A 74 34.73 5.26 11.59
N GLY A 75 33.74 5.22 10.70
CA GLY A 75 32.45 4.60 10.99
C GLY A 75 32.53 3.08 11.14
N LYS A 76 33.34 2.42 10.30
CA LYS A 76 33.62 0.97 10.42
C LYS A 76 34.38 0.66 11.70
N GLU A 77 35.40 1.45 12.00
CA GLU A 77 36.19 1.29 13.21
C GLU A 77 35.33 1.47 14.46
N LYS A 78 34.52 2.54 14.50
CA LYS A 78 33.58 2.79 15.59
C LYS A 78 32.59 1.63 15.76
N MET A 79 32.00 1.13 14.67
CA MET A 79 31.10 -0.02 14.73
C MET A 79 31.81 -1.29 15.22
N GLY A 80 33.03 -1.55 14.74
CA GLY A 80 33.85 -2.68 15.18
C GLY A 80 34.19 -2.62 16.67
N ARG A 81 34.47 -1.42 17.19
CA ARG A 81 34.78 -1.19 18.61
C ARG A 81 33.55 -1.28 19.51
N GLU A 82 32.43 -0.67 19.12
CA GLU A 82 31.21 -0.62 19.95
C GLU A 82 30.41 -1.93 19.92
N ALA A 83 30.24 -2.55 18.75
CA ALA A 83 29.39 -3.73 18.61
C ALA A 83 30.14 -5.06 18.82
N TYR A 84 31.44 -5.08 18.51
CA TYR A 84 32.23 -6.31 18.49
C TYR A 84 33.51 -6.25 19.34
N TYR A 85 33.76 -5.13 20.03
CA TYR A 85 34.96 -4.92 20.87
C TYR A 85 36.28 -5.25 20.15
N LEU A 86 36.33 -5.01 18.83
CA LEU A 86 37.53 -5.24 18.03
C LEU A 86 38.63 -4.26 18.43
N LYS A 87 39.87 -4.76 18.45
CA LYS A 87 41.08 -4.00 18.77
C LYS A 87 42.19 -4.30 17.78
N HIS A 88 43.14 -3.39 17.65
CA HIS A 88 44.39 -3.69 16.95
C HIS A 88 45.35 -4.51 17.84
N ASP A 89 46.25 -5.26 17.20
CA ASP A 89 47.21 -6.14 17.91
C ASP A 89 48.14 -5.38 18.87
N ASN A 90 48.36 -4.09 18.61
CA ASN A 90 49.18 -3.18 19.41
C ASN A 90 48.36 -2.29 20.37
N GLU A 91 47.10 -2.63 20.64
CA GLU A 91 46.19 -1.85 21.49
C GLU A 91 45.65 -2.68 22.68
N GLU A 92 45.51 -2.02 23.83
CA GLU A 92 44.92 -2.58 25.04
C GLU A 92 43.61 -1.85 25.35
N ILE A 93 42.48 -2.57 25.33
CA ILE A 93 41.14 -2.01 25.57
C ILE A 93 40.76 -2.25 27.03
N PHE A 94 40.31 -1.19 27.70
CA PHE A 94 39.75 -1.25 29.05
C PHE A 94 38.23 -1.06 28.98
N ILE A 95 37.48 -2.02 29.53
CA ILE A 95 36.03 -1.89 29.73
C ILE A 95 35.82 -1.45 31.18
N ILE A 96 35.28 -0.25 31.38
CA ILE A 96 35.02 0.31 32.71
C ILE A 96 33.55 0.06 33.03
N GLU A 97 33.30 -0.84 33.97
CA GLU A 97 31.97 -1.12 34.51
C GLU A 97 31.83 -0.40 35.85
N TYR A 98 30.80 0.44 35.97
CA TYR A 98 30.48 1.12 37.22
C TYR A 98 29.50 0.25 37.98
N ASP A 99 29.99 -0.42 39.03
CA ASP A 99 29.11 -1.08 39.98
C ASP A 99 28.48 0.01 40.86
N THR A 100 27.16 0.16 40.83
CA THR A 100 26.48 1.02 41.77
C THR A 100 26.51 0.30 43.11
N ILE A 101 27.31 0.81 44.04
CA ILE A 101 27.31 0.34 45.42
C ILE A 101 25.89 0.58 45.98
N ASP A 102 25.13 -0.49 46.14
CA ASP A 102 23.85 -0.52 46.89
C ASP A 102 24.07 -0.20 48.38
#